data_AF-A0A1H6XP60-F1
#
_entry.id   AF-A0A1H6XP60-F1
#
_cell.length_a   1.000
_cell.length_b   1.000
_cell.length_c   1.000
_cell.angle_alpha   90.00
_cell.angle_beta   90.00
_cell.angle_gamma   90.00
#
_symmetry.space_group_name_H-M   'P 1'
#
loop_
_entity.id
_entity.type
_entity.pdbx_description
1 polymer ?
#
loop_
_entity_poly.entity_id
_entity_poly.type
_entity_poly.pdbx_seq_one_letter_code
_entity_poly.pdbx_strand_id
1 'polypeptide(L)' 'TYFDYPKEVRHSIYSTNLIEGFNKQLKKKFKLKEQFPTETSMEKYLVSQFNQYNEKFMNRIHKGFGLVGRDQWFPN' A
#
# COMPACT_ATOMS: atom_id res chain seq x y z
N THR A 1 -21.84 -1.70 1.01
CA THR A 1 -20.88 -0.59 0.80
C THR A 1 -20.19 -0.21 2.11
N TYR A 2 -19.09 0.57 2.13
CA TYR A 2 -18.21 0.97 3.27
C TYR A 2 -18.62 0.66 4.73
N PHE A 3 -19.86 0.92 5.15
CA PHE A 3 -20.35 0.57 6.48
C PHE A 3 -20.48 -0.95 6.73
N ASP A 4 -20.42 -1.78 5.69
CA ASP A 4 -20.38 -3.24 5.83
C ASP A 4 -19.04 -3.71 6.44
N TYR A 5 -17.99 -2.90 6.36
CA TYR A 5 -16.72 -3.24 7.02
C TYR A 5 -16.80 -3.03 8.54
N PRO A 6 -16.08 -3.84 9.33
CA PRO A 6 -15.95 -3.63 10.78
C PRO A 6 -15.45 -2.22 11.12
N LYS A 7 -15.97 -1.66 12.21
CA LYS A 7 -15.71 -0.26 12.60
C LYS A 7 -14.23 0.02 12.79
N GLU A 8 -13.49 -1.00 13.21
CA GLU A 8 -12.07 -1.00 13.52
C GLU A 8 -11.22 -0.69 12.27
N VAL A 9 -11.60 -1.20 11.10
CA VAL A 9 -10.84 -1.05 9.83
C VAL A 9 -11.28 0.13 8.99
N ARG A 10 -12.49 0.64 9.23
CA ARG A 10 -13.09 1.76 8.47
C ARG A 10 -12.17 2.97 8.34
N HIS A 11 -11.51 3.39 9.41
CA HIS A 11 -10.58 4.53 9.36
C HIS A 11 -9.44 4.32 8.35
N SER A 12 -8.95 3.09 8.24
CA SER A 12 -7.89 2.73 7.31
C SER A 12 -8.36 2.63 5.87
N ILE A 13 -9.61 2.21 5.66
CA ILE A 13 -10.25 2.14 4.35
C ILE A 13 -10.63 3.54 3.84
N TYR A 14 -11.08 4.41 4.74
CA TYR A 14 -11.51 5.78 4.42
C TYR A 14 -10.34 6.71 4.07
N SER A 15 -9.15 6.42 4.60
CA SER A 15 -7.98 7.28 4.38
C SER A 15 -7.18 6.87 3.14
N THR A 16 -6.77 7.86 2.36
CA THR A 16 -5.82 7.69 1.23
C THR A 16 -4.35 7.78 1.68
N ASN A 17 -4.07 7.99 2.97
CA ASN A 17 -2.72 8.24 3.49
C ASN A 17 -1.70 7.15 3.09
N LEU A 18 -2.12 5.88 3.05
CA LEU A 18 -1.24 4.77 2.67
C LEU A 18 -0.76 4.90 1.23
N ILE A 19 -1.71 5.06 0.30
CA ILE A 19 -1.40 5.14 -1.12
C ILE A 19 -0.72 6.46 -1.48
N GLU A 20 -1.14 7.58 -0.87
CA GLU A 20 -0.49 8.88 -1.04
C GLU A 20 0.94 8.91 -0.50
N GLY A 21 1.14 8.35 0.69
CA GLY A 21 2.47 8.26 1.31
C GLY A 21 3.44 7.41 0.50
N PHE A 22 2.96 6.31 -0.08
CA PHE A 22 3.75 5.50 -1.01
C PHE A 22 4.04 6.26 -2.32
N ASN A 23 3.01 6.83 -2.96
CA ASN A 23 3.14 7.57 -4.20
C ASN A 23 4.09 8.77 -4.08
N LYS A 24 4.08 9.47 -2.94
CA LYS A 24 5.00 10.57 -2.65
C LYS A 24 6.46 10.09 -2.63
N GLN A 25 6.73 8.96 -1.97
CA GLN A 25 8.08 8.37 -1.93
C GLN A 25 8.51 7.89 -3.31
N LEU A 26 7.64 7.20 -4.04
CA LEU A 26 7.90 6.72 -5.39
C LEU A 26 8.22 7.88 -6.33
N LYS A 27 7.38 8.92 -6.38
CA LYS A 27 7.60 10.12 -7.21
C LYS A 27 8.92 10.80 -6.88
N LYS A 28 9.30 10.90 -5.59
CA LYS A 28 10.59 11.48 -5.19
C LYS A 28 11.76 10.67 -5.76
N LYS A 29 11.75 9.35 -5.60
CA LYS A 29 12.81 8.48 -6.10
C LYS A 29 12.87 8.47 -7.64
N PHE A 30 11.71 8.48 -8.27
CA PHE A 30 11.58 8.50 -9.73
C PHE A 30 12.11 9.80 -10.34
N LYS A 31 11.83 10.96 -9.72
CA LYS A 31 12.38 12.26 -10.16
C LYS A 31 13.91 12.36 -10.10
N LEU A 32 14.56 11.55 -9.26
CA LEU A 32 16.03 11.48 -9.21
C LEU A 32 16.61 10.68 -10.40
N LYS A 33 15.77 9.94 -11.13
CA LYS A 33 16.14 9.30 -12.40
C LYS A 33 15.76 10.25 -13.52
N GLU A 34 16.77 10.90 -14.10
CA GLU A 34 16.58 11.91 -15.16
C GLU A 34 16.00 11.30 -16.45
N GLN A 35 16.44 10.09 -16.84
CA GLN A 35 15.88 9.36 -17.97
C GLN A 35 16.02 7.84 -17.79
N PHE A 36 15.08 7.09 -18.35
CA PHE A 36 15.19 5.64 -18.53
C PHE A 36 15.53 5.33 -20.00
N PRO A 37 16.50 4.44 -20.27
CA PRO A 37 16.90 4.10 -21.63
C PRO A 37 15.82 3.35 -22.42
N THR A 38 14.96 2.59 -21.74
CA THR A 38 13.82 1.86 -22.32
C THR A 38 12.65 1.77 -21.35
N GLU A 39 11.44 1.55 -21.85
CA GLU A 39 10.25 1.27 -21.02
C GLU A 39 10.49 0.06 -20.09
N THR A 40 11.10 -1.01 -20.59
CA THR A 40 11.44 -2.18 -19.77
C THR A 40 12.37 -1.85 -18.61
N SER A 41 13.34 -0.95 -18.79
CA SER A 41 14.21 -0.52 -17.69
C SER A 41 13.46 0.29 -16.63
N MET A 42 12.45 1.06 -17.04
CA MET A 42 11.55 1.78 -16.15
C MET A 42 10.67 0.81 -15.35
N GLU A 43 10.09 -0.20 -16.00
CA GLU A 43 9.28 -1.23 -15.33
C GLU A 43 10.11 -2.01 -14.29
N LYS A 44 11.31 -2.46 -14.65
CA LYS A 44 12.23 -3.15 -13.72
C LYS A 44 12.57 -2.27 -12.52
N TYR A 45 12.74 -0.97 -12.73
CA TYR A 45 12.97 -0.03 -11.64
C TYR A 45 11.75 0.06 -10.71
N LEU A 46 10.53 0.16 -11.26
CA LEU A 46 9.29 0.18 -10.47
C LEU A 46 9.13 -1.10 -9.64
N VAL A 47 9.33 -2.28 -10.26
CA VAL A 47 9.30 -3.58 -9.55
C VAL A 47 10.30 -3.59 -8.39
N SER A 48 11.53 -3.10 -8.60
CA SER A 48 12.51 -2.98 -7.52
C SER A 48 12.03 -2.08 -6.37
N GLN A 49 11.37 -0.95 -6.68
CA GLN A 49 10.80 -0.08 -5.64
C GLN A 49 9.64 -0.74 -4.89
N PHE A 50 8.79 -1.50 -5.58
CA PHE A 50 7.70 -2.25 -4.96
C PHE A 50 8.23 -3.35 -4.05
N ASN A 51 9.24 -4.11 -4.48
CA ASN A 51 9.85 -5.15 -3.67
C ASN A 51 10.45 -4.60 -2.38
N GLN A 52 11.21 -3.50 -2.45
CA GLN A 52 11.77 -2.83 -1.27
C GLN A 52 10.68 -2.35 -0.30
N TYR A 53 9.58 -1.81 -0.83
CA TYR A 53 8.45 -1.40 0.00
C TYR A 53 7.81 -2.61 0.67
N ASN A 54 7.48 -3.64 -0.12
CA ASN A 54 6.83 -4.85 0.38
C ASN A 54 7.67 -5.53 1.46
N GLU A 55 8.97 -5.70 1.26
CA GLU A 55 9.88 -6.29 2.26
C GLU A 55 9.88 -5.49 3.58
N LYS A 56 9.97 -4.16 3.48
CA LYS A 56 9.96 -3.27 4.67
C LYS A 56 8.67 -3.34 5.47
N PHE A 57 7.53 -3.55 4.80
CA PHE A 57 6.20 -3.53 5.42
C PHE A 57 5.55 -4.91 5.53
N MET A 58 6.25 -5.99 5.14
CA MET A 58 5.71 -7.36 5.03
C MET A 58 5.05 -7.84 6.33
N ASN A 59 5.69 -7.59 7.46
CA ASN A 59 5.22 -8.06 8.77
C ASN A 59 4.34 -7.03 9.51
N ARG A 60 3.90 -5.97 8.84
CA ARG A 60 3.10 -4.91 9.47
C ARG A 60 1.62 -5.12 9.18
N ILE A 61 0.83 -5.20 10.24
CA ILE A 61 -0.63 -5.14 10.16
C ILE A 61 -1.05 -3.69 10.35
N HIS A 62 -1.82 -3.17 9.40
CA HIS A 62 -2.30 -1.80 9.46
C HIS A 62 -3.43 -1.64 10.50
N LYS A 63 -3.66 -0.41 10.96
CA LYS A 63 -4.60 -0.11 12.05
C LYS A 63 -5.97 -0.75 11.80
N GLY A 64 -6.52 -1.37 12.84
CA GLY A 64 -7.82 -2.05 12.78
C GLY A 64 -7.77 -3.47 12.25
N PHE A 65 -6.93 -3.78 11.26
CA PHE A 65 -6.93 -5.09 10.60
C PHE A 65 -6.53 -6.24 11.53
N GLY A 66 -5.70 -5.99 12.55
CA GLY A 66 -5.31 -6.99 13.53
C GLY A 66 -6.30 -7.18 14.69
N LEU A 67 -7.38 -6.38 14.73
CA LEU A 67 -8.37 -6.41 15.79
C LEU A 67 -9.65 -7.16 15.39
N VAL A 68 -9.76 -7.54 14.11
CA VAL A 68 -10.99 -8.08 13.54
C VAL A 68 -10.83 -9.58 13.29
N GLY A 69 -11.70 -10.37 13.91
CA GLY A 69 -11.77 -11.82 13.72
C GLY A 69 -12.40 -12.23 12.39
N ARG A 70 -12.22 -13.50 11.98
CA ARG A 70 -12.78 -14.04 10.73
C ARG A 70 -14.31 -13.89 10.68
N ASP A 71 -14.96 -14.12 11.81
CA ASP A 71 -16.40 -14.00 12.04
C ASP A 71 -16.94 -12.59 11.78
N GLN A 72 -16.13 -11.56 12.02
CA GLN A 72 -16.51 -10.17 11.77
C GLN A 72 -16.32 -9.74 10.31
N TRP A 73 -15.40 -10.38 9.58
CA TRP A 73 -15.20 -10.14 8.15
C TRP A 73 -16.21 -10.88 7.28
N PHE A 74 -16.57 -12.09 7.69
CA PHE A 74 -17.46 -12.99 6.95
C PHE A 74 -18.51 -13.55 7.90
N PRO A 75 -19.50 -12.73 8.31
CA PRO A 75 -20.65 -13.26 9.02
C PRO A 75 -21.40 -14.23 8.11
N ASN A 76 -21.74 -15.41 8.63
CA ASN A 76 -22.55 -16.43 7.95
C ASN A 76 -23.96 -15.93 7.65
#